data_AF-A0A399W944-F1
#
_entry.id   AF-A0A399W944-F1
#
_cell.length_a   1.000
_cell.length_b   1.000
_cell.length_c   1.000
_cell.angle_alpha   90.00
_cell.angle_beta   90.00
_cell.angle_gamma   90.00
#
_symmetry.space_group_name_H-M   'P 1'
#
loop_
_entity.id
_entity.type
_entity.pdbx_description
1 polymer ?
#
loop_
_entity_poly.entity_id
_entity_poly.type
_entity_poly.pdbx_seq_one_letter_code
_entity_poly.pdbx_strand_id
1 'polypeptide(L)'
;MKLLLVSLFCLVSMGIFVAEILAEEEQPGAMQVALSEQTQLCVLCHKKYTPGIVEDWLTSRHSKVTPEMALAKPVLERRISSDIIPETFRSVVIGCYECHGQNAPSHKDNFGHFGFKINVVVSPNDCKTCHPVEVGQYSVSKKANALDILQKNPLYHTFVETVQGLKEIKDGKIIRLNASDNSKSETCYACHGTLVTVKGMKKISTDIGDIDVPDLSNWPNQGVGRINPDGSLGACTPCHARHSFSIEVARKPYTCSQCHLEPDVPAFDVYRESKHGNIFFSKQHEWNWTNVPWRIGKDFQAPTCATCHNSLLTTPDGKVIAPRTHDFGSRLWVRLFGLIYSHPQPKDARTYLIKNKDDLPLPTAFTGEPASEYLIDKSEQIWRQNEMKKICRGCHNTDWVNQHFARLDATIAETDKMSLTATRLILKAWNEGLADPSNPFDEMIEHKWIKQWFFYANSVRYASAMGGPDYASFKNGWWELMTNLCTMQDLIQTRK
;
A
#
# COMPACT_ATOMS: atom_id res chain seq x y z
N MET A 1 35.85 29.72 65.30
CA MET A 1 37.16 29.59 65.98
C MET A 1 37.50 28.10 66.02
N LYS A 2 38.53 27.69 65.26
CA LYS A 2 39.40 26.49 65.37
C LYS A 2 38.77 25.14 65.81
N LEU A 3 39.08 23.97 65.27
CA LEU A 3 39.86 23.42 64.16
C LEU A 3 39.98 21.89 64.48
N LEU A 4 40.38 21.07 63.50
CA LEU A 4 41.12 19.78 63.65
C LEU A 4 40.36 18.57 64.22
N LEU A 5 40.52 17.32 63.76
CA LEU A 5 41.15 16.63 62.61
C LEU A 5 40.87 15.11 62.88
N VAL A 6 40.35 14.31 61.94
CA VAL A 6 41.06 13.42 60.97
C VAL A 6 41.48 12.03 61.50
N SER A 7 41.15 11.02 60.67
CA SER A 7 41.84 9.73 60.39
C SER A 7 41.75 8.57 61.40
N LEU A 8 41.80 7.27 61.04
CA LEU A 8 41.74 6.49 59.79
C LEU A 8 42.04 5.01 60.18
N PHE A 9 41.45 4.06 59.46
CA PHE A 9 41.95 2.70 59.13
C PHE A 9 41.78 1.45 60.05
N CYS A 10 41.42 0.36 59.33
CA CYS A 10 41.78 -1.07 59.49
C CYS A 10 40.96 -1.95 60.44
N LEU A 11 40.62 -3.22 60.15
CA LEU A 11 40.58 -4.11 58.97
C LEU A 11 40.10 -5.50 59.50
N VAL A 12 39.31 -6.23 58.70
CA VAL A 12 39.12 -7.72 58.66
C VAL A 12 38.35 -8.47 59.79
N SER A 13 37.20 -9.04 59.40
CA SER A 13 36.85 -10.49 59.51
C SER A 13 35.47 -10.68 58.85
N MET A 14 35.37 -11.02 57.57
CA MET A 14 35.54 -12.34 56.93
C MET A 14 34.55 -13.41 57.41
N GLY A 15 33.41 -13.47 56.71
CA GLY A 15 32.72 -14.72 56.33
C GLY A 15 31.67 -15.27 57.29
N ILE A 16 30.41 -15.30 56.86
CA ILE A 16 29.68 -16.51 56.43
C ILE A 16 28.34 -16.10 55.80
N PHE A 17 28.12 -16.63 54.60
CA PHE A 17 26.93 -16.63 53.77
C PHE A 17 25.65 -17.05 54.51
N VAL A 18 24.55 -16.32 54.29
CA VAL A 18 23.26 -16.94 53.91
C VAL A 18 22.62 -16.06 52.85
N ALA A 19 22.31 -16.68 51.72
CA ALA A 19 21.69 -16.08 50.55
C ALA A 19 20.28 -15.58 50.88
N GLU A 20 20.06 -14.27 50.79
CA GLU A 20 18.73 -13.72 50.59
C GLU A 20 18.37 -13.86 49.10
N ILE A 21 17.53 -14.86 48.87
CA ILE A 21 16.80 -15.09 47.63
C ILE A 21 16.08 -13.79 47.27
N LEU A 22 16.40 -13.26 46.09
CA LEU A 22 15.54 -12.31 45.38
C LEU A 22 14.23 -13.02 45.07
N ALA A 23 13.24 -12.86 45.93
CA ALA A 23 11.87 -13.13 45.58
C ALA A 23 11.45 -12.03 44.59
N GLU A 24 11.50 -12.33 43.30
CA GLU A 24 10.72 -11.58 42.31
C GLU A 24 9.26 -11.64 42.74
N GLU A 25 8.66 -10.48 43.01
CA GLU A 25 7.21 -10.35 43.17
C GLU A 25 6.54 -10.79 41.87
N GLU A 26 6.00 -12.01 41.84
CA GLU A 26 5.03 -12.43 40.82
C GLU A 26 3.85 -11.46 40.85
N GLN A 27 3.75 -10.65 39.80
CA GLN A 27 2.58 -9.82 39.52
C GLN A 27 1.35 -10.73 39.35
N PRO A 28 0.31 -10.60 40.18
CA PRO A 28 -0.88 -11.42 40.06
C PRO A 28 -1.72 -10.92 38.86
N GLY A 29 -1.89 -11.78 37.84
CA GLY A 29 -2.99 -11.65 36.88
C GLY A 29 -2.65 -11.39 35.41
N ALA A 30 -1.42 -11.57 34.95
CA ALA A 30 -1.19 -11.73 33.51
C ALA A 30 -1.68 -13.11 33.09
N MET A 31 -2.91 -13.21 32.55
CA MET A 31 -3.40 -14.43 31.92
C MET A 31 -2.35 -14.86 30.87
N GLN A 32 -1.60 -15.91 31.16
CA GLN A 32 -0.54 -16.38 30.28
C GLN A 32 -1.21 -16.88 29.00
N VAL A 33 -1.13 -16.07 27.94
CA VAL A 33 -1.88 -16.35 26.72
C VAL A 33 -1.28 -17.58 26.06
N ALA A 34 -2.10 -18.60 25.82
CA ALA A 34 -1.61 -19.91 25.39
C ALA A 34 -1.12 -19.89 23.94
N LEU A 35 0.07 -20.47 23.72
CA LEU A 35 0.56 -20.86 22.39
C LEU A 35 0.09 -22.28 22.09
N SER A 36 -0.27 -22.57 20.83
CA SER A 36 -0.46 -23.94 20.40
C SER A 36 0.84 -24.74 20.51
N GLU A 37 0.74 -26.06 20.69
CA GLU A 37 1.91 -26.95 20.74
C GLU A 37 2.79 -26.81 19.49
N GLN A 38 2.17 -26.68 18.33
CA GLN A 38 2.85 -26.48 17.05
C GLN A 38 3.64 -25.17 17.04
N THR A 39 3.03 -24.05 17.42
CA THR A 39 3.71 -22.76 17.47
C THR A 39 4.82 -22.75 18.51
N GLN A 40 4.67 -23.42 19.66
CA GLN A 40 5.76 -23.54 20.66
C GLN A 40 7.00 -24.19 20.04
N LEU A 41 6.82 -25.27 19.28
CA LEU A 41 7.92 -25.96 18.57
C LEU A 41 8.52 -25.10 17.46
N CYS A 42 7.70 -24.37 16.69
CA CYS A 42 8.19 -23.40 15.72
C CYS A 42 9.07 -22.34 16.38
N VAL A 43 8.59 -21.72 17.46
CA VAL A 43 9.31 -20.65 18.17
C VAL A 43 10.62 -21.17 18.77
N LEU A 44 10.63 -22.37 19.36
CA LEU A 44 11.84 -22.96 19.95
C LEU A 44 12.98 -23.05 18.94
N CYS A 45 12.69 -23.47 17.70
CA CYS A 45 13.68 -23.56 16.64
C CYS A 45 13.99 -22.17 16.03
N HIS A 46 12.96 -21.42 15.62
CA HIS A 46 13.13 -20.16 14.91
C HIS A 46 13.69 -19.03 15.77
N LYS A 47 13.59 -19.11 17.10
CA LYS A 47 14.27 -18.16 17.99
C LYS A 47 15.79 -18.27 17.88
N LYS A 48 16.30 -19.45 17.52
CA LYS A 48 17.74 -19.69 17.30
C LYS A 48 18.17 -19.32 15.88
N TYR A 49 17.42 -19.73 14.87
CA TYR A 49 17.86 -19.63 13.46
C TYR A 49 17.33 -18.41 12.71
N THR A 50 16.20 -17.85 13.12
CA THR A 50 15.63 -16.62 12.56
C THR A 50 15.10 -15.70 13.67
N PRO A 51 15.95 -15.28 14.63
CA PRO A 51 15.51 -14.55 15.82
C PRO A 51 14.71 -13.29 15.47
N GLY A 52 15.09 -12.57 14.42
CA GLY A 52 14.36 -11.37 13.98
C GLY A 52 12.90 -11.61 13.61
N ILE A 53 12.55 -12.78 13.08
CA ILE A 53 11.14 -13.13 12.78
C ILE A 53 10.35 -13.31 14.07
N VAL A 54 10.93 -14.04 15.04
CA VAL A 54 10.28 -14.34 16.33
C VAL A 54 10.13 -13.06 17.14
N GLU A 55 11.19 -12.27 17.27
CA GLU A 55 11.15 -11.01 18.02
C GLU A 55 10.16 -10.01 17.40
N ASP A 56 10.09 -9.91 16.08
CA ASP A 56 9.10 -9.04 15.42
C ASP A 56 7.66 -9.53 15.63
N TRP A 57 7.40 -10.85 15.55
CA TRP A 57 6.09 -11.43 15.90
C TRP A 57 5.72 -11.20 17.37
N LEU A 58 6.67 -11.28 18.30
CA LEU A 58 6.45 -10.97 19.73
C LEU A 58 6.01 -9.51 19.96
N THR A 59 6.35 -8.58 19.05
CA THR A 59 5.82 -7.20 19.13
C THR A 59 4.34 -7.11 18.71
N SER A 60 3.87 -8.05 17.88
CA SER A 60 2.53 -8.02 17.27
C SER A 60 1.40 -8.10 18.30
N ARG A 61 0.18 -7.75 17.86
CA ARG A 61 -1.04 -8.08 18.61
C ARG A 61 -1.40 -9.56 18.50
N HIS A 62 -1.03 -10.19 17.37
CA HIS A 62 -1.29 -11.60 17.09
C HIS A 62 -0.62 -12.52 18.10
N SER A 63 0.54 -12.17 18.65
CA SER A 63 1.23 -12.92 19.71
C SER A 63 0.66 -12.71 21.12
N LYS A 64 -0.30 -11.78 21.30
CA LYS A 64 -0.76 -11.32 22.63
C LYS A 64 -2.25 -11.47 22.87
N VAL A 65 -3.04 -11.75 21.82
CA VAL A 65 -4.50 -11.72 21.89
C VAL A 65 -5.05 -12.91 21.13
N THR A 66 -5.85 -13.74 21.81
CA THR A 66 -6.58 -14.84 21.16
C THR A 66 -7.81 -14.30 20.42
N PRO A 67 -8.34 -15.03 19.43
CA PRO A 67 -9.62 -14.71 18.81
C PRO A 67 -10.77 -14.55 19.82
N GLU A 68 -10.82 -15.39 20.86
CA GLU A 68 -11.83 -15.26 21.93
C GLU A 68 -11.73 -13.92 22.68
N MET A 69 -10.52 -13.53 23.08
CA MET A 69 -10.28 -12.23 23.72
C MET A 69 -10.65 -11.07 22.78
N ALA A 70 -10.41 -11.22 21.48
CA ALA A 70 -10.76 -10.21 20.48
C ALA A 70 -12.29 -10.10 20.30
N LEU A 71 -13.01 -11.22 20.29
CA LEU A 71 -14.48 -11.28 20.16
C LEU A 71 -15.20 -10.72 21.38
N ALA A 72 -14.61 -10.83 22.57
CA ALA A 72 -15.15 -10.24 23.79
C ALA A 72 -15.17 -8.69 23.78
N LYS A 73 -14.45 -8.04 22.86
CA LYS A 73 -14.45 -6.57 22.74
C LYS A 73 -15.75 -6.04 22.12
N PRO A 74 -16.16 -4.80 22.45
CA PRO A 74 -17.23 -4.12 21.73
C PRO A 74 -16.98 -4.09 20.23
N VAL A 75 -18.03 -4.21 19.41
CA VAL A 75 -17.93 -4.38 17.94
C VAL A 75 -17.00 -3.35 17.27
N LEU A 76 -17.08 -2.07 17.65
CA LEU A 76 -16.25 -1.01 17.06
C LEU A 76 -14.76 -1.08 17.49
N GLU A 77 -14.46 -1.77 18.59
CA GLU A 77 -13.10 -1.97 19.10
C GLU A 77 -12.47 -3.28 18.60
N ARG A 78 -13.29 -4.19 18.05
CA ARG A 78 -12.82 -5.46 17.50
C ARG A 78 -11.84 -5.23 16.35
N ARG A 79 -10.79 -6.04 16.34
CA ARG A 79 -9.82 -6.16 15.23
C ARG A 79 -9.91 -7.50 14.53
N ILE A 80 -10.94 -8.26 14.84
CA ILE A 80 -11.36 -9.49 14.19
C ILE A 80 -12.75 -9.22 13.61
N SER A 81 -13.03 -9.74 12.42
CA SER A 81 -14.29 -9.47 11.71
C SER A 81 -15.09 -10.74 11.42
N SER A 82 -14.53 -11.92 11.70
CA SER A 82 -15.30 -13.16 11.69
C SER A 82 -16.02 -13.32 13.01
N ASP A 83 -17.30 -13.68 12.98
CA ASP A 83 -18.05 -14.13 14.15
C ASP A 83 -17.85 -15.64 14.42
N ILE A 84 -17.28 -16.38 13.45
CA ILE A 84 -17.06 -17.82 13.53
C ILE A 84 -15.57 -18.10 13.36
N ILE A 85 -14.93 -18.55 14.44
CA ILE A 85 -13.52 -18.94 14.45
C ILE A 85 -13.46 -20.45 14.73
N PRO A 86 -12.65 -21.23 13.98
CA PRO A 86 -12.44 -22.64 14.27
C PRO A 86 -11.99 -22.84 15.73
N GLU A 87 -12.55 -23.84 16.40
CA GLU A 87 -12.30 -24.09 17.83
C GLU A 87 -10.80 -24.21 18.14
N THR A 88 -10.05 -24.80 17.21
CA THR A 88 -8.59 -24.97 17.29
C THR A 88 -7.80 -23.67 17.41
N PHE A 89 -8.37 -22.52 17.01
CA PHE A 89 -7.71 -21.21 17.09
C PHE A 89 -8.30 -20.31 18.16
N ARG A 90 -9.45 -20.67 18.73
CA ARG A 90 -10.25 -19.78 19.58
C ARG A 90 -9.49 -19.35 20.85
N SER A 91 -8.83 -20.30 21.49
CA SER A 91 -8.19 -20.17 22.81
C SER A 91 -6.67 -20.00 22.77
N VAL A 92 -6.07 -19.97 21.58
CA VAL A 92 -4.62 -19.73 21.39
C VAL A 92 -4.37 -18.41 20.69
N VAL A 93 -3.17 -17.86 20.87
CA VAL A 93 -2.73 -16.69 20.10
C VAL A 93 -2.50 -17.07 18.64
N ILE A 94 -2.49 -16.07 17.75
CA ILE A 94 -2.15 -16.29 16.34
C ILE A 94 -0.63 -16.38 16.20
N GLY A 95 -0.12 -17.60 16.28
CA GLY A 95 1.28 -17.94 16.18
C GLY A 95 1.74 -18.27 14.76
N CYS A 96 2.91 -18.91 14.67
CA CYS A 96 3.51 -19.31 13.40
C CYS A 96 2.62 -20.31 12.67
N TYR A 97 2.18 -21.36 13.36
CA TYR A 97 1.39 -22.44 12.76
C TYR A 97 -0.04 -22.01 12.46
N GLU A 98 -0.63 -21.12 13.28
CA GLU A 98 -1.98 -20.58 13.06
C GLU A 98 -2.09 -19.77 11.76
N CYS A 99 -0.97 -19.31 11.18
CA CYS A 99 -0.94 -18.69 9.85
C CYS A 99 -0.40 -19.66 8.79
N HIS A 100 0.81 -20.21 9.01
CA HIS A 100 1.49 -21.01 7.99
C HIS A 100 0.90 -22.41 7.78
N GLY A 101 0.15 -22.95 8.75
CA GLY A 101 -0.53 -24.25 8.63
C GLY A 101 -1.93 -24.19 8.03
N GLN A 102 -2.42 -23.00 7.66
CA GLN A 102 -3.79 -22.82 7.15
C GLN A 102 -3.98 -23.41 5.76
N ASN A 103 -5.22 -23.83 5.47
CA ASN A 103 -5.71 -24.11 4.11
C ASN A 103 -4.79 -24.99 3.25
N ALA A 104 -4.01 -25.91 3.85
CA ALA A 104 -2.95 -26.65 3.18
C ALA A 104 -3.34 -27.26 1.80
N PRO A 105 -4.52 -27.86 1.60
CA PRO A 105 -4.92 -28.41 0.30
C PRO A 105 -5.03 -27.38 -0.83
N SER A 106 -5.27 -26.10 -0.50
CA SER A 106 -5.38 -25.00 -1.46
C SER A 106 -4.02 -24.41 -1.85
N HIS A 107 -2.97 -24.66 -1.06
CA HIS A 107 -1.65 -24.07 -1.26
C HIS A 107 -0.73 -24.98 -2.06
N LYS A 108 -0.37 -24.54 -3.27
CA LYS A 108 0.61 -25.26 -4.11
C LYS A 108 2.02 -25.26 -3.50
N ASP A 109 2.31 -24.30 -2.61
CA ASP A 109 3.58 -24.15 -1.90
C ASP A 109 3.57 -24.83 -0.52
N ASN A 110 2.54 -25.65 -0.23
CA ASN A 110 2.50 -26.44 0.99
C ASN A 110 3.57 -27.55 0.95
N PHE A 111 4.39 -27.63 2.00
CA PHE A 111 5.46 -28.63 2.08
C PHE A 111 5.65 -29.15 3.51
N GLY A 112 6.36 -30.29 3.61
CA GLY A 112 6.74 -30.85 4.91
C GLY A 112 7.91 -30.08 5.51
N HIS A 113 7.76 -29.61 6.74
CA HIS A 113 8.77 -28.87 7.47
C HIS A 113 8.81 -29.35 8.93
N PHE A 114 9.81 -30.19 9.26
CA PHE A 114 10.06 -30.71 10.60
C PHE A 114 8.82 -31.29 11.31
N GLY A 115 8.09 -32.16 10.60
CA GLY A 115 6.90 -32.85 11.14
C GLY A 115 5.58 -32.11 10.91
N PHE A 116 5.62 -30.88 10.40
CA PHE A 116 4.42 -30.09 10.07
C PHE A 116 4.24 -29.92 8.57
N LYS A 117 3.01 -29.66 8.13
CA LYS A 117 2.72 -29.14 6.80
C LYS A 117 2.52 -27.63 6.90
N ILE A 118 3.33 -26.87 6.18
CA ILE A 118 3.26 -25.41 6.17
C ILE A 118 3.30 -24.84 4.75
N ASN A 119 2.73 -23.66 4.57
CA ASN A 119 2.82 -22.85 3.36
C ASN A 119 3.92 -21.80 3.57
N VAL A 120 4.70 -21.51 2.54
CA VAL A 120 5.68 -20.42 2.59
C VAL A 120 4.97 -19.06 2.52
N VAL A 121 3.97 -18.96 1.65
CA VAL A 121 3.21 -17.76 1.36
C VAL A 121 1.85 -17.82 2.05
N VAL A 122 1.72 -17.10 3.16
CA VAL A 122 0.42 -16.82 3.79
C VAL A 122 -0.35 -15.83 2.90
N SER A 123 -1.53 -16.24 2.44
CA SER A 123 -2.35 -15.53 1.45
C SER A 123 -3.50 -14.75 2.09
N PRO A 124 -4.19 -13.86 1.34
CA PRO A 124 -5.46 -13.29 1.77
C PRO A 124 -6.51 -14.34 2.18
N ASN A 125 -6.54 -15.54 1.58
CA ASN A 125 -7.50 -16.58 1.97
C ASN A 125 -7.19 -17.15 3.37
N ASP A 126 -5.92 -17.19 3.78
CA ASP A 126 -5.54 -17.57 5.15
C ASP A 126 -6.00 -16.51 6.15
N CYS A 127 -5.82 -15.24 5.80
CA CYS A 127 -6.27 -14.11 6.60
C CYS A 127 -7.80 -14.10 6.75
N LYS A 128 -8.54 -14.61 5.75
CA LYS A 128 -10.00 -14.63 5.69
C LYS A 128 -10.65 -15.42 6.82
N THR A 129 -9.94 -16.40 7.40
CA THR A 129 -10.43 -17.19 8.54
C THR A 129 -10.80 -16.28 9.72
N CYS A 130 -10.01 -15.24 9.99
CA CYS A 130 -10.24 -14.29 11.09
C CYS A 130 -10.73 -12.92 10.60
N HIS A 131 -10.40 -12.54 9.37
CA HIS A 131 -10.64 -11.21 8.78
C HIS A 131 -11.47 -11.25 7.48
N PRO A 132 -12.65 -11.91 7.45
CA PRO A 132 -13.43 -12.08 6.23
C PRO A 132 -13.94 -10.75 5.64
N VAL A 133 -14.22 -9.74 6.47
CA VAL A 133 -14.69 -8.43 6.00
C VAL A 133 -13.58 -7.70 5.27
N GLU A 134 -12.39 -7.63 5.85
CA GLU A 134 -11.23 -6.96 5.25
C GLU A 134 -10.80 -7.64 3.95
N VAL A 135 -10.74 -8.98 3.93
CA VAL A 135 -10.41 -9.75 2.71
C VAL A 135 -11.49 -9.59 1.65
N GLY A 136 -12.76 -9.64 2.03
CA GLY A 136 -13.88 -9.42 1.11
C GLY A 136 -13.79 -8.06 0.41
N GLN A 137 -13.59 -6.99 1.20
CA GLN A 137 -13.40 -5.63 0.68
C GLN A 137 -12.15 -5.51 -0.20
N TYR A 138 -11.02 -6.12 0.20
CA TYR A 138 -9.77 -6.00 -0.55
C TYR A 138 -9.81 -6.76 -1.88
N SER A 139 -10.37 -7.97 -1.89
CA SER A 139 -10.37 -8.89 -3.05
C SER A 139 -11.04 -8.31 -4.30
N VAL A 140 -12.04 -7.45 -4.11
CA VAL A 140 -12.77 -6.77 -5.18
C VAL A 140 -12.19 -5.39 -5.51
N SER A 141 -11.09 -5.00 -4.87
CA SER A 141 -10.47 -3.69 -5.06
C SER A 141 -9.53 -3.67 -6.27
N LYS A 142 -9.27 -2.46 -6.79
CA LYS A 142 -8.25 -2.25 -7.84
C LYS A 142 -6.84 -2.64 -7.38
N LYS A 143 -6.57 -2.61 -6.07
CA LYS A 143 -5.28 -3.02 -5.51
C LYS A 143 -5.07 -4.53 -5.68
N ALA A 144 -6.06 -5.35 -5.33
CA ALA A 144 -6.00 -6.80 -5.56
C ALA A 144 -5.87 -7.16 -7.05
N ASN A 145 -6.45 -6.35 -7.94
CA ASN A 145 -6.39 -6.55 -9.40
C ASN A 145 -5.19 -5.85 -10.07
N ALA A 146 -4.25 -5.27 -9.31
CA ALA A 146 -3.25 -4.35 -9.86
C ALA A 146 -2.30 -4.98 -10.89
N LEU A 147 -1.96 -6.26 -10.75
CA LEU A 147 -1.16 -7.00 -11.73
C LEU A 147 -1.93 -7.18 -13.04
N ASP A 148 -3.15 -7.71 -12.94
CA ASP A 148 -4.03 -7.95 -14.10
C ASP A 148 -4.36 -6.65 -14.83
N ILE A 149 -4.54 -5.54 -14.12
CA ILE A 149 -4.75 -4.22 -14.74
C ILE A 149 -3.59 -3.86 -15.68
N LEU A 150 -2.35 -4.13 -15.30
CA LEU A 150 -1.19 -3.84 -16.15
C LEU A 150 -0.98 -4.89 -17.24
N GLN A 151 -1.17 -6.17 -16.95
CA GLN A 151 -0.86 -7.25 -17.88
C GLN A 151 -1.96 -7.52 -18.91
N LYS A 152 -3.23 -7.42 -18.51
CA LYS A 152 -4.38 -7.75 -19.38
C LYS A 152 -4.87 -6.56 -20.19
N ASN A 153 -4.52 -5.34 -19.79
CA ASN A 153 -4.77 -4.16 -20.63
C ASN A 153 -3.64 -4.06 -21.67
N PRO A 154 -3.92 -4.23 -22.98
CA PRO A 154 -2.86 -4.29 -23.98
C PRO A 154 -2.07 -2.99 -24.08
N LEU A 155 -2.70 -1.83 -23.88
CA LEU A 155 -2.02 -0.54 -23.94
C LEU A 155 -1.09 -0.35 -22.73
N TYR A 156 -1.55 -0.69 -21.53
CA TYR A 156 -0.71 -0.58 -20.33
C TYR A 156 0.41 -1.60 -20.34
N HIS A 157 0.14 -2.80 -20.84
CA HIS A 157 1.17 -3.83 -21.00
C HIS A 157 2.26 -3.38 -21.98
N THR A 158 1.88 -2.81 -23.13
CA THR A 158 2.84 -2.21 -24.06
C THR A 158 3.66 -1.11 -23.39
N PHE A 159 3.05 -0.24 -22.58
CA PHE A 159 3.78 0.79 -21.84
C PHE A 159 4.80 0.18 -20.87
N VAL A 160 4.39 -0.79 -20.06
CA VAL A 160 5.26 -1.51 -19.12
C VAL A 160 6.44 -2.15 -19.82
N GLU A 161 6.20 -2.93 -20.87
CA GLU A 161 7.28 -3.59 -21.62
C GLU A 161 8.19 -2.55 -22.31
N THR A 162 7.67 -1.36 -22.65
CA THR A 162 8.46 -0.30 -23.33
C THR A 162 9.42 0.37 -22.36
N VAL A 163 8.94 0.65 -21.15
CA VAL A 163 9.73 1.27 -20.08
C VAL A 163 10.76 0.30 -19.51
N GLN A 164 10.42 -0.98 -19.37
CA GLN A 164 11.28 -2.00 -18.77
C GLN A 164 12.22 -2.69 -19.77
N GLY A 165 11.98 -2.50 -21.07
CA GLY A 165 12.75 -3.12 -22.15
C GLY A 165 14.15 -2.53 -22.26
N LEU A 166 15.11 -3.36 -22.65
CA LEU A 166 16.46 -2.89 -22.93
C LEU A 166 16.52 -2.28 -24.33
N LYS A 167 17.46 -1.37 -24.54
CA LYS A 167 17.76 -0.79 -25.86
C LYS A 167 19.22 -1.08 -26.20
N GLU A 168 19.47 -1.59 -27.39
CA GLU A 168 20.83 -1.78 -27.92
C GLU A 168 20.96 -1.14 -29.30
N ILE A 169 22.18 -0.81 -29.69
CA ILE A 169 22.46 -0.32 -31.06
C ILE A 169 22.84 -1.52 -31.91
N LYS A 170 22.08 -1.76 -32.97
CA LYS A 170 22.37 -2.76 -33.99
C LYS A 170 22.23 -2.13 -35.36
N ASP A 171 23.27 -2.25 -36.18
CA ASP A 171 23.34 -1.68 -37.54
C ASP A 171 23.01 -0.18 -37.59
N GLY A 172 23.51 0.58 -36.61
CA GLY A 172 23.30 2.03 -36.50
C GLY A 172 21.89 2.44 -36.07
N LYS A 173 21.02 1.50 -35.70
CA LYS A 173 19.66 1.75 -35.20
C LYS A 173 19.52 1.29 -33.76
N ILE A 174 18.78 2.06 -32.97
CA ILE A 174 18.37 1.62 -31.65
C ILE A 174 17.26 0.58 -31.83
N ILE A 175 17.50 -0.64 -31.36
CA ILE A 175 16.50 -1.70 -31.32
C ILE A 175 16.10 -1.99 -29.88
N ARG A 176 14.87 -2.47 -29.71
CA ARG A 176 14.30 -2.81 -28.41
C ARG A 176 14.41 -4.32 -28.18
N LEU A 177 14.83 -4.68 -26.98
CA LEU A 177 14.83 -6.04 -26.48
C LEU A 177 13.76 -6.21 -25.40
N ASN A 178 13.42 -7.46 -25.10
CA ASN A 178 12.48 -7.79 -24.05
C ASN A 178 13.04 -7.39 -22.67
N ALA A 179 12.14 -7.00 -21.78
CA ALA A 179 12.46 -6.78 -20.38
C ALA A 179 12.88 -8.09 -19.70
N SER A 180 13.89 -8.04 -18.84
CA SER A 180 14.32 -9.19 -18.05
C SER A 180 13.38 -9.43 -16.87
N ASP A 181 13.36 -10.64 -16.31
CA ASP A 181 12.59 -10.94 -15.11
C ASP A 181 12.99 -10.04 -13.92
N ASN A 182 14.27 -9.65 -13.86
CA ASN A 182 14.78 -8.71 -12.87
C ASN A 182 14.19 -7.31 -13.07
N SER A 183 14.26 -6.74 -14.28
CA SER A 183 13.72 -5.39 -14.52
C SER A 183 12.22 -5.34 -14.29
N LYS A 184 11.50 -6.40 -14.66
CA LYS A 184 10.08 -6.60 -14.36
C LYS A 184 9.82 -6.57 -12.85
N SER A 185 10.57 -7.37 -12.08
CA SER A 185 10.37 -7.56 -10.65
C SER A 185 10.76 -6.35 -9.80
N GLU A 186 11.76 -5.57 -10.22
CA GLU A 186 12.30 -4.43 -9.46
C GLU A 186 11.57 -3.10 -9.70
N THR A 187 10.74 -3.01 -10.77
CA THR A 187 10.08 -1.76 -11.16
C THR A 187 8.55 -1.83 -10.97
N CYS A 188 7.76 -1.92 -12.05
CA CYS A 188 6.31 -1.86 -12.00
C CYS A 188 5.70 -2.96 -11.11
N TYR A 189 6.21 -4.20 -11.23
CA TYR A 189 5.65 -5.34 -10.51
C TYR A 189 6.11 -5.42 -9.04
N ALA A 190 7.11 -4.65 -8.63
CA ALA A 190 7.44 -4.48 -7.21
C ALA A 190 6.24 -3.88 -6.44
N CYS A 191 5.55 -2.91 -7.04
CA CYS A 191 4.37 -2.27 -6.47
C CYS A 191 3.06 -2.98 -6.86
N HIS A 192 2.93 -3.41 -8.11
CA HIS A 192 1.68 -3.96 -8.64
C HIS A 192 1.46 -5.44 -8.34
N GLY A 193 2.53 -6.18 -8.08
CA GLY A 193 2.48 -7.61 -7.76
C GLY A 193 3.04 -8.46 -8.90
N THR A 194 3.33 -9.73 -8.59
CA THR A 194 3.76 -10.76 -9.55
C THR A 194 2.87 -11.99 -9.44
N LEU A 195 2.90 -12.87 -10.45
CA LEU A 195 2.37 -14.23 -10.33
C LEU A 195 3.41 -15.12 -9.66
N VAL A 196 3.16 -15.51 -8.41
CA VAL A 196 4.02 -16.44 -7.68
C VAL A 196 3.68 -17.86 -8.12
N THR A 197 4.68 -18.56 -8.67
CA THR A 197 4.51 -19.95 -9.15
C THR A 197 5.47 -20.88 -8.44
N VAL A 198 4.97 -22.06 -8.06
CA VAL A 198 5.79 -23.15 -7.51
C VAL A 198 6.36 -23.96 -8.67
N LYS A 199 7.69 -23.98 -8.81
CA LYS A 199 8.42 -24.69 -9.86
C LYS A 199 8.79 -26.12 -9.47
N GLY A 200 8.66 -26.45 -8.19
CA GLY A 200 9.01 -27.73 -7.60
C GLY A 200 9.56 -27.53 -6.20
N MET A 201 10.44 -28.43 -5.77
CA MET A 201 11.21 -28.30 -4.54
C MET A 201 12.67 -28.03 -4.89
N LYS A 202 13.35 -27.26 -4.06
CA LYS A 202 14.80 -27.10 -4.09
C LYS A 202 15.41 -27.42 -2.74
N LYS A 203 16.61 -27.98 -2.76
CA LYS A 203 17.42 -28.20 -1.57
C LYS A 203 18.20 -26.93 -1.26
N ILE A 204 18.18 -26.50 0.00
CA ILE A 204 19.02 -25.40 0.49
C ILE A 204 19.83 -25.90 1.69
N SER A 205 21.08 -25.44 1.79
CA SER A 205 21.93 -25.72 2.94
C SER A 205 21.74 -24.67 4.02
N THR A 206 21.53 -25.12 5.26
CA THR A 206 21.32 -24.26 6.43
C THR A 206 22.21 -24.70 7.58
N ASP A 207 22.25 -23.91 8.66
CA ASP A 207 23.03 -24.23 9.87
C ASP A 207 22.55 -25.50 10.60
N ILE A 208 21.40 -26.07 10.22
CA ILE A 208 20.86 -27.35 10.73
C ILE A 208 20.92 -28.48 9.71
N GLY A 209 21.63 -28.28 8.60
CA GLY A 209 21.74 -29.21 7.49
C GLY A 209 20.88 -28.82 6.29
N ASP A 210 20.85 -29.72 5.33
CA ASP A 210 20.11 -29.50 4.09
C ASP A 210 18.62 -29.71 4.31
N ILE A 211 17.81 -28.77 3.83
CA ILE A 211 16.36 -28.84 3.86
C ILE A 211 15.77 -28.64 2.47
N ASP A 212 14.69 -29.36 2.17
CA ASP A 212 13.94 -29.16 0.94
C ASP A 212 12.84 -28.11 1.17
N VAL A 213 12.83 -27.07 0.34
CA VAL A 213 11.85 -25.97 0.38
C VAL A 213 11.21 -25.78 -1.00
N PRO A 214 10.00 -25.21 -1.09
CA PRO A 214 9.40 -24.88 -2.37
C PRO A 214 10.29 -23.93 -3.17
N ASP A 215 10.48 -24.22 -4.45
CA ASP A 215 11.13 -23.31 -5.38
C ASP A 215 10.10 -22.38 -6.00
N LEU A 216 10.09 -21.13 -5.55
CA LEU A 216 9.12 -20.11 -5.95
C LEU A 216 9.73 -19.15 -6.97
N SER A 217 9.10 -19.01 -8.14
CA SER A 217 9.45 -17.94 -9.09
C SER A 217 8.69 -16.65 -8.78
N ASN A 218 9.30 -15.51 -9.10
CA ASN A 218 8.76 -14.16 -8.85
C ASN A 218 8.50 -13.87 -7.36
N TRP A 219 9.25 -14.52 -6.48
CA TRP A 219 9.26 -14.35 -5.02
C TRP A 219 10.68 -13.99 -4.56
N PRO A 220 10.86 -13.07 -3.59
CA PRO A 220 9.86 -12.37 -2.79
C PRO A 220 9.16 -11.24 -3.55
N ASN A 221 7.84 -11.10 -3.33
CA ASN A 221 7.06 -9.97 -3.83
C ASN A 221 5.96 -9.59 -2.84
N GLN A 222 5.73 -8.29 -2.67
CA GLN A 222 4.70 -7.73 -1.79
C GLN A 222 3.87 -6.67 -2.51
N GLY A 223 3.81 -6.73 -3.84
CA GLY A 223 2.97 -5.83 -4.60
C GLY A 223 1.49 -6.09 -4.31
N VAL A 224 0.69 -5.04 -4.37
CA VAL A 224 -0.69 -5.06 -3.87
C VAL A 224 -1.61 -6.03 -4.61
N GLY A 225 -1.29 -6.37 -5.86
CA GLY A 225 -2.05 -7.29 -6.71
C GLY A 225 -1.33 -8.60 -7.01
N ARG A 226 -0.42 -9.04 -6.14
CA ARG A 226 0.28 -10.32 -6.26
C ARG A 226 -0.73 -11.46 -6.40
N ILE A 227 -0.52 -12.37 -7.36
CA ILE A 227 -1.31 -13.60 -7.47
C ILE A 227 -0.58 -14.70 -6.69
N ASN A 228 -1.25 -15.27 -5.70
CA ASN A 228 -0.67 -16.21 -4.74
C ASN A 228 -0.72 -17.66 -5.25
N PRO A 229 0.07 -18.58 -4.64
CA PRO A 229 0.05 -20.00 -5.00
C PRO A 229 -1.32 -20.68 -4.87
N ASP A 230 -2.19 -20.18 -3.99
CA ASP A 230 -3.57 -20.64 -3.80
C ASP A 230 -4.59 -19.99 -4.75
N GLY A 231 -4.12 -19.14 -5.68
CA GLY A 231 -4.94 -18.42 -6.65
C GLY A 231 -5.61 -17.14 -6.10
N SER A 232 -5.47 -16.83 -4.82
CA SER A 232 -6.00 -15.58 -4.26
C SER A 232 -5.25 -14.36 -4.80
N LEU A 233 -5.96 -13.24 -4.89
CA LEU A 233 -5.43 -11.97 -5.35
C LEU A 233 -5.05 -11.06 -4.18
N GLY A 234 -3.82 -10.57 -4.21
CA GLY A 234 -3.29 -9.52 -3.36
C GLY A 234 -2.30 -9.98 -2.29
N ALA A 235 -1.68 -9.00 -1.64
CA ALA A 235 -0.80 -9.20 -0.49
C ALA A 235 -1.32 -8.39 0.70
N CYS A 236 -1.38 -9.02 1.88
CA CYS A 236 -1.83 -8.36 3.12
C CYS A 236 -0.68 -7.70 3.90
N THR A 237 0.57 -7.83 3.45
CA THR A 237 1.75 -7.21 4.09
C THR A 237 2.29 -5.89 3.51
N PRO A 238 1.76 -5.27 2.42
CA PRO A 238 2.31 -4.00 1.92
C PRO A 238 2.14 -2.81 2.90
N CYS A 239 1.09 -2.82 3.74
CA CYS A 239 0.74 -1.68 4.60
C CYS A 239 1.04 -1.94 6.09
N HIS A 240 0.82 -3.17 6.56
CA HIS A 240 1.23 -3.62 7.89
C HIS A 240 2.10 -4.85 7.69
N ALA A 241 3.39 -4.61 7.50
CA ALA A 241 4.36 -5.65 7.19
C ALA A 241 4.34 -6.78 8.22
N ARG A 242 4.61 -7.99 7.73
CA ARG A 242 4.93 -9.12 8.59
C ARG A 242 6.25 -8.85 9.32
N HIS A 243 6.47 -9.35 10.53
CA HIS A 243 5.60 -10.18 11.35
C HIS A 243 4.96 -9.43 12.54
N SER A 244 5.24 -8.14 12.71
CA SER A 244 4.55 -7.29 13.70
C SER A 244 3.08 -7.00 13.34
N PHE A 245 2.72 -6.95 12.05
CA PHE A 245 1.37 -6.62 11.55
C PHE A 245 0.78 -5.36 12.21
N SER A 246 1.63 -4.35 12.40
CA SER A 246 1.30 -3.18 13.21
C SER A 246 0.32 -2.22 12.50
N ILE A 247 -0.83 -1.97 13.14
CA ILE A 247 -1.78 -0.93 12.68
C ILE A 247 -1.18 0.48 12.77
N GLU A 248 -0.22 0.70 13.67
CA GLU A 248 0.50 1.96 13.74
C GLU A 248 1.33 2.19 12.47
N VAL A 249 2.05 1.16 12.00
CA VAL A 249 2.76 1.22 10.72
C VAL A 249 1.77 1.47 9.58
N ALA A 250 0.64 0.77 9.55
CA ALA A 250 -0.41 0.96 8.55
C ALA A 250 -1.01 2.39 8.54
N ARG A 251 -1.04 3.05 9.70
CA ARG A 251 -1.59 4.41 9.86
C ARG A 251 -0.57 5.48 9.56
N LYS A 252 0.72 5.20 9.68
CA LYS A 252 1.78 6.15 9.37
C LYS A 252 1.99 6.25 7.85
N PRO A 253 2.22 7.46 7.33
CA PRO A 253 2.30 7.72 5.89
C PRO A 253 3.47 6.97 5.21
N TYR A 254 4.52 6.63 5.96
CA TYR A 254 5.71 5.94 5.45
C TYR A 254 5.40 4.61 4.77
N THR A 255 4.42 3.84 5.25
CA THR A 255 4.11 2.57 4.60
C THR A 255 3.51 2.76 3.21
N CYS A 256 2.85 3.91 2.97
CA CYS A 256 2.28 4.23 1.68
C CYS A 256 3.36 4.71 0.69
N SER A 257 4.47 5.27 1.21
CA SER A 257 5.57 5.79 0.42
C SER A 257 6.45 4.70 -0.21
N GLN A 258 6.18 3.41 0.03
CA GLN A 258 6.80 2.35 -0.76
C GLN A 258 6.38 2.43 -2.24
N CYS A 259 5.16 2.88 -2.52
CA CYS A 259 4.58 2.85 -3.88
C CYS A 259 3.99 4.18 -4.34
N HIS A 260 3.66 5.10 -3.43
CA HIS A 260 3.03 6.39 -3.76
C HIS A 260 4.03 7.55 -3.68
N LEU A 261 4.95 7.60 -4.64
CA LEU A 261 6.04 8.57 -4.74
C LEU A 261 6.03 9.32 -6.08
N GLU A 262 6.79 10.41 -6.13
CA GLU A 262 7.10 11.10 -7.38
C GLU A 262 7.83 10.18 -8.40
N PRO A 263 7.67 10.42 -9.72
CA PRO A 263 6.91 11.51 -10.35
C PRO A 263 5.45 11.20 -10.71
N ASP A 264 5.05 9.93 -10.81
CA ASP A 264 3.76 9.52 -11.37
C ASP A 264 2.61 9.51 -10.34
N VAL A 265 2.91 9.18 -9.08
CA VAL A 265 1.92 9.09 -8.00
C VAL A 265 2.40 9.78 -6.71
N PRO A 266 2.72 11.09 -6.72
CA PRO A 266 3.46 11.81 -5.66
C PRO A 266 2.66 12.06 -4.38
N ALA A 267 1.79 11.15 -3.96
CA ALA A 267 0.92 11.35 -2.80
C ALA A 267 1.71 11.55 -1.50
N PHE A 268 2.78 10.77 -1.28
CA PHE A 268 3.61 10.94 -0.10
C PHE A 268 4.36 12.27 -0.12
N ASP A 269 4.93 12.66 -1.25
CA ASP A 269 5.68 13.90 -1.38
C ASP A 269 4.80 15.13 -1.19
N VAL A 270 3.62 15.14 -1.84
CA VAL A 270 2.58 16.16 -1.64
C VAL A 270 2.13 16.21 -0.18
N TYR A 271 1.86 15.06 0.42
CA TYR A 271 1.49 14.99 1.83
C TYR A 271 2.61 15.56 2.71
N ARG A 272 3.87 15.21 2.44
CA ARG A 272 5.04 15.61 3.23
C ARG A 272 5.20 17.12 3.26
N GLU A 273 5.01 17.82 2.14
CA GLU A 273 5.09 19.29 2.10
C GLU A 273 3.83 19.99 2.66
N SER A 274 2.69 19.31 2.66
CA SER A 274 1.43 19.88 3.15
C SER A 274 1.48 20.25 4.64
N LYS A 275 0.58 21.14 5.08
CA LYS A 275 0.44 21.44 6.52
C LYS A 275 0.03 20.22 7.35
N HIS A 276 -0.74 19.29 6.79
CA HIS A 276 -1.05 18.03 7.47
C HIS A 276 0.22 17.21 7.73
N GLY A 277 1.08 17.05 6.72
CA GLY A 277 2.37 16.38 6.84
C GLY A 277 3.29 17.08 7.85
N ASN A 278 3.44 18.41 7.73
CA ASN A 278 4.30 19.19 8.63
C ASN A 278 3.93 19.03 10.11
N ILE A 279 2.63 19.06 10.43
CA ILE A 279 2.14 18.83 11.80
C ILE A 279 2.39 17.38 12.21
N PHE A 280 2.11 16.40 11.35
CA PHE A 280 2.42 14.99 11.62
C PHE A 280 3.91 14.80 11.96
N PHE A 281 4.83 15.29 11.13
CA PHE A 281 6.27 15.13 11.39
C PHE A 281 6.72 15.79 12.68
N SER A 282 6.05 16.87 13.07
CA SER A 282 6.39 17.63 14.28
C SER A 282 5.78 17.03 15.56
N LYS A 283 4.61 16.37 15.48
CA LYS A 283 3.77 16.04 16.64
C LYS A 283 3.35 14.59 16.76
N GLN A 284 3.60 13.73 15.77
CA GLN A 284 3.11 12.34 15.76
C GLN A 284 3.49 11.50 16.98
N HIS A 285 4.60 11.82 17.65
CA HIS A 285 5.06 11.10 18.84
C HIS A 285 4.15 11.31 20.07
N GLU A 286 3.31 12.35 20.06
CA GLU A 286 2.32 12.65 21.11
C GLU A 286 0.99 11.91 20.88
N TRP A 287 0.82 11.21 19.75
CA TRP A 287 -0.46 10.66 19.30
C TRP A 287 -0.63 9.18 19.66
N ASN A 288 -1.88 8.74 19.76
CA ASN A 288 -2.19 7.33 19.94
C ASN A 288 -2.43 6.65 18.58
N TRP A 289 -1.47 5.82 18.15
CA TRP A 289 -1.52 5.14 16.87
C TRP A 289 -2.28 3.82 16.88
N THR A 290 -2.60 3.28 18.06
CA THR A 290 -3.13 1.92 18.19
C THR A 290 -4.62 1.88 18.52
N ASN A 291 -5.24 2.96 19.00
CA ASN A 291 -6.67 2.97 19.36
C ASN A 291 -7.59 2.58 18.18
N VAL A 292 -8.59 1.76 18.48
CA VAL A 292 -9.65 1.35 17.56
C VAL A 292 -10.96 1.44 18.34
N PRO A 293 -11.93 2.29 17.93
CA PRO A 293 -11.89 3.25 16.82
C PRO A 293 -10.84 4.36 17.02
N TRP A 294 -10.45 5.06 15.94
CA TRP A 294 -9.50 6.18 16.01
C TRP A 294 -10.26 7.51 16.09
N ARG A 295 -10.06 8.27 17.17
CA ARG A 295 -10.86 9.45 17.49
C ARG A 295 -10.21 10.73 16.98
N ILE A 296 -10.89 11.43 16.08
CA ILE A 296 -10.40 12.70 15.53
C ILE A 296 -10.26 13.75 16.64
N GLY A 297 -9.13 14.46 16.66
CA GLY A 297 -8.83 15.53 17.63
C GLY A 297 -8.36 15.04 19.00
N LYS A 298 -8.64 13.77 19.35
CA LYS A 298 -8.24 13.15 20.63
C LYS A 298 -7.06 12.21 20.49
N ASP A 299 -7.11 11.30 19.53
CA ASP A 299 -6.02 10.33 19.31
C ASP A 299 -4.96 10.86 18.34
N PHE A 300 -5.30 11.85 17.52
CA PHE A 300 -4.40 12.54 16.59
C PHE A 300 -4.94 13.94 16.24
N GLN A 301 -4.06 14.87 15.85
CA GLN A 301 -4.44 16.26 15.50
C GLN A 301 -4.16 16.66 14.03
N ALA A 302 -3.48 15.82 13.23
CA ALA A 302 -3.46 15.98 11.78
C ALA A 302 -3.68 14.64 11.07
N PRO A 303 -4.40 14.62 9.93
CA PRO A 303 -4.70 13.38 9.24
C PRO A 303 -3.45 12.79 8.59
N THR A 304 -3.40 11.46 8.46
CA THR A 304 -2.47 10.75 7.58
C THR A 304 -3.21 10.18 6.37
N CYS A 305 -2.50 9.46 5.49
CA CYS A 305 -3.08 8.71 4.38
C CYS A 305 -4.23 7.80 4.86
N ALA A 306 -4.01 7.07 5.96
CA ALA A 306 -4.98 6.13 6.51
C ALA A 306 -6.22 6.81 7.08
N THR A 307 -6.07 7.99 7.69
CA THR A 307 -7.20 8.79 8.19
C THR A 307 -8.22 9.01 7.07
N CYS A 308 -7.76 9.55 5.95
CA CYS A 308 -8.65 9.93 4.84
C CYS A 308 -9.12 8.72 4.02
N HIS A 309 -8.29 7.69 3.84
CA HIS A 309 -8.57 6.65 2.84
C HIS A 309 -9.10 5.31 3.37
N ASN A 310 -8.86 4.92 4.62
CA ASN A 310 -9.25 3.57 5.05
C ASN A 310 -9.73 3.42 6.50
N SER A 311 -9.37 4.34 7.41
CA SER A 311 -9.53 4.11 8.85
C SER A 311 -10.98 4.21 9.31
N LEU A 312 -11.33 3.42 10.33
CA LEU A 312 -12.51 3.66 11.16
C LEU A 312 -12.26 4.90 12.02
N LEU A 313 -13.01 5.97 11.75
CA LEU A 313 -12.92 7.24 12.45
C LEU A 313 -14.19 7.52 13.25
N THR A 314 -14.01 8.01 14.46
CA THR A 314 -15.11 8.50 15.31
C THR A 314 -14.82 9.89 15.84
N THR A 315 -15.86 10.56 16.30
CA THR A 315 -15.73 11.68 17.23
C THR A 315 -15.21 11.21 18.60
N PRO A 316 -14.77 12.12 19.49
CA PRO A 316 -14.34 11.76 20.85
C PRO A 316 -15.41 11.07 21.70
N ASP A 317 -16.69 11.37 21.47
CA ASP A 317 -17.88 10.77 22.12
C ASP A 317 -18.35 9.47 21.43
N GLY A 318 -17.65 9.00 20.39
CA GLY A 318 -17.85 7.67 19.81
C GLY A 318 -18.79 7.60 18.60
N LYS A 319 -19.30 8.72 18.10
CA LYS A 319 -20.09 8.75 16.86
C LYS A 319 -19.20 8.43 15.66
N VAL A 320 -19.60 7.47 14.84
CA VAL A 320 -18.87 7.09 13.62
C VAL A 320 -18.92 8.24 12.60
N ILE A 321 -17.74 8.66 12.15
CA ILE A 321 -17.54 9.64 11.08
C ILE A 321 -17.33 8.92 9.75
N ALA A 322 -16.49 7.89 9.75
CA ALA A 322 -16.22 7.08 8.56
C ALA A 322 -15.95 5.62 8.97
N PRO A 323 -16.62 4.62 8.35
CA PRO A 323 -16.34 3.21 8.61
C PRO A 323 -14.98 2.79 8.01
N ARG A 324 -14.37 1.73 8.56
CA ARG A 324 -13.16 1.14 7.97
C ARG A 324 -13.48 0.50 6.62
N THR A 325 -12.56 0.63 5.66
CA THR A 325 -12.64 -0.07 4.37
C THR A 325 -11.26 -0.54 3.94
N HIS A 326 -11.16 -1.75 3.40
CA HIS A 326 -9.99 -2.24 2.66
C HIS A 326 -10.15 -2.15 1.14
N ASP A 327 -11.33 -1.74 0.66
CA ASP A 327 -11.45 -1.19 -0.69
C ASP A 327 -11.09 0.31 -0.63
N PHE A 328 -9.87 0.65 -1.07
CA PHE A 328 -9.40 2.03 -1.12
C PHE A 328 -10.08 2.85 -2.24
N GLY A 329 -10.78 2.20 -3.17
CA GLY A 329 -11.55 2.86 -4.23
C GLY A 329 -12.89 3.41 -3.74
N SER A 330 -13.46 2.85 -2.67
CA SER A 330 -14.82 3.18 -2.20
C SER A 330 -14.99 4.61 -1.70
N ARG A 331 -13.91 5.27 -1.27
CA ARG A 331 -13.94 6.69 -0.84
C ARG A 331 -13.65 7.68 -1.96
N LEU A 332 -13.35 7.20 -3.16
CA LEU A 332 -12.95 8.05 -4.28
C LEU A 332 -14.13 8.23 -5.24
N TRP A 333 -14.40 9.47 -5.65
CA TRP A 333 -15.41 9.80 -6.67
C TRP A 333 -14.77 10.02 -8.05
N VAL A 334 -13.58 10.63 -8.07
CA VAL A 334 -12.81 10.91 -9.28
C VAL A 334 -11.46 10.20 -9.20
N ARG A 335 -10.99 9.68 -10.33
CA ARG A 335 -9.63 9.16 -10.50
C ARG A 335 -8.75 10.30 -10.96
N LEU A 336 -7.90 10.78 -10.05
CA LEU A 336 -6.93 11.85 -10.35
C LEU A 336 -5.85 11.39 -11.32
N PHE A 337 -5.42 10.13 -11.18
CA PHE A 337 -4.44 9.49 -12.06
C PHE A 337 -5.00 9.37 -13.48
N GLY A 338 -4.51 10.21 -14.38
CA GLY A 338 -5.03 10.35 -15.74
C GLY A 338 -4.74 9.15 -16.62
N LEU A 339 -5.75 8.67 -17.35
CA LEU A 339 -5.65 7.56 -18.30
C LEU A 339 -6.43 7.87 -19.60
N ILE A 340 -6.14 8.94 -20.33
CA ILE A 340 -5.10 9.97 -20.11
C ILE A 340 -5.62 11.18 -19.32
N TYR A 341 -6.95 11.34 -19.25
CA TYR A 341 -7.61 12.38 -18.46
C TYR A 341 -8.01 11.84 -17.11
N SER A 342 -8.31 12.76 -16.18
CA SER A 342 -9.06 12.39 -15.00
C SER A 342 -10.44 11.89 -15.43
N HIS A 343 -11.03 11.00 -14.63
CA HIS A 343 -12.33 10.43 -14.97
C HIS A 343 -13.06 9.99 -13.70
N PRO A 344 -14.39 9.84 -13.72
CA PRO A 344 -15.11 9.21 -12.61
C PRO A 344 -14.53 7.84 -12.28
N GLN A 345 -14.59 7.43 -11.02
CA GLN A 345 -14.01 6.15 -10.61
C GLN A 345 -14.66 4.96 -11.34
N PRO A 346 -13.91 3.91 -11.69
CA PRO A 346 -14.49 2.69 -12.22
C PRO A 346 -15.47 2.04 -11.24
N LYS A 347 -16.58 1.49 -11.75
CA LYS A 347 -17.55 0.70 -10.96
C LYS A 347 -16.98 -0.64 -10.52
N ASP A 348 -16.12 -1.21 -11.37
CA ASP A 348 -15.47 -2.51 -11.18
C ASP A 348 -13.94 -2.33 -11.13
N ALA A 349 -13.27 -3.12 -10.31
CA ALA A 349 -11.82 -3.09 -10.18
C ALA A 349 -11.06 -3.64 -11.39
N ARG A 350 -11.69 -4.47 -12.21
CA ARG A 350 -11.11 -5.08 -13.42
C ARG A 350 -11.08 -4.08 -14.56
N THR A 351 -10.30 -3.00 -14.38
CA THR A 351 -10.28 -1.87 -15.33
C THR A 351 -9.70 -2.24 -16.69
N TYR A 352 -9.06 -3.41 -16.82
CA TYR A 352 -8.64 -3.97 -18.10
C TYR A 352 -9.83 -4.37 -19.01
N LEU A 353 -11.05 -4.43 -18.48
CA LEU A 353 -12.28 -4.68 -19.25
C LEU A 353 -12.88 -3.41 -19.87
N ILE A 354 -12.38 -2.23 -19.51
CA ILE A 354 -12.93 -0.97 -19.98
C ILE A 354 -12.56 -0.76 -21.44
N LYS A 355 -13.57 -0.52 -22.28
CA LYS A 355 -13.41 0.02 -23.64
C LYS A 355 -14.16 1.34 -23.75
N ASN A 356 -13.53 2.35 -24.34
CA ASN A 356 -14.21 3.59 -24.70
C ASN A 356 -14.93 3.45 -26.05
N LYS A 357 -15.60 4.52 -26.49
CA LYS A 357 -16.31 4.55 -27.78
C LYS A 357 -15.43 4.34 -29.03
N ASP A 358 -14.11 4.52 -28.90
CA ASP A 358 -13.14 4.34 -29.97
C ASP A 358 -12.49 2.93 -29.90
N ASP A 359 -13.06 2.02 -29.11
CA ASP A 359 -12.56 0.67 -28.78
C ASP A 359 -11.15 0.64 -28.14
N LEU A 360 -10.65 1.78 -27.66
CA LEU A 360 -9.40 1.81 -26.92
C LEU A 360 -9.61 1.29 -25.49
N PRO A 361 -8.64 0.57 -24.92
CA PRO A 361 -8.70 0.04 -23.56
C PRO A 361 -8.42 1.14 -22.52
N LEU A 362 -9.17 2.24 -22.60
CA LEU A 362 -9.01 3.45 -21.79
C LEU A 362 -10.37 3.89 -21.22
N PRO A 363 -10.39 4.50 -20.03
CA PRO A 363 -11.61 5.07 -19.45
C PRO A 363 -12.13 6.33 -20.14
N THR A 364 -11.37 6.88 -21.07
CA THR A 364 -11.73 8.06 -21.86
C THR A 364 -11.25 7.90 -23.31
N ALA A 365 -12.01 8.42 -24.27
CA ALA A 365 -11.58 8.65 -25.64
C ALA A 365 -10.47 9.71 -25.68
N PHE A 366 -9.69 9.79 -26.77
CA PHE A 366 -8.73 10.89 -26.97
C PHE A 366 -9.40 12.27 -27.09
N THR A 367 -10.72 12.30 -27.29
CA THR A 367 -11.54 13.52 -27.23
C THR A 367 -11.84 13.98 -25.80
N GLY A 368 -11.59 13.14 -24.79
CA GLY A 368 -11.96 13.36 -23.39
C GLY A 368 -13.29 12.73 -22.99
N GLU A 369 -14.04 12.15 -23.93
CA GLU A 369 -15.34 11.54 -23.65
C GLU A 369 -15.18 10.28 -22.77
N PRO A 370 -15.85 10.20 -21.61
CA PRO A 370 -15.71 9.08 -20.69
C PRO A 370 -16.46 7.82 -21.14
N ALA A 371 -15.88 6.65 -20.87
CA ALA A 371 -16.50 5.34 -21.02
C ALA A 371 -17.57 5.09 -19.93
N SER A 372 -18.62 5.90 -19.92
CA SER A 372 -19.58 6.08 -18.81
C SER A 372 -20.25 4.78 -18.33
N GLU A 373 -20.38 3.78 -19.19
CA GLU A 373 -20.91 2.46 -18.82
C GLU A 373 -20.09 1.79 -17.71
N TYR A 374 -18.77 1.99 -17.72
CA TYR A 374 -17.81 1.38 -16.78
C TYR A 374 -17.53 2.25 -15.54
N LEU A 375 -17.98 3.51 -15.52
CA LEU A 375 -17.59 4.50 -14.51
C LEU A 375 -18.78 4.93 -13.65
N ILE A 376 -18.55 5.18 -12.37
CA ILE A 376 -19.61 5.58 -11.45
C ILE A 376 -20.34 6.84 -11.95
N ASP A 377 -21.65 6.86 -11.76
CA ASP A 377 -22.47 7.99 -12.18
C ASP A 377 -22.24 9.22 -11.30
N LYS A 378 -22.92 10.33 -11.63
CA LYS A 378 -22.76 11.58 -10.89
C LYS A 378 -23.29 11.50 -9.46
N SER A 379 -24.33 10.70 -9.23
CA SER A 379 -24.94 10.53 -7.91
C SER A 379 -23.98 9.85 -6.94
N GLU A 380 -23.34 8.75 -7.38
CA GLU A 380 -22.33 8.05 -6.60
C GLU A 380 -21.08 8.92 -6.37
N GLN A 381 -20.68 9.72 -7.37
CA GLN A 381 -19.60 10.70 -7.20
C GLN A 381 -19.89 11.71 -6.10
N ILE A 382 -21.09 12.30 -6.11
CA ILE A 382 -21.53 13.27 -5.10
C ILE A 382 -21.59 12.61 -3.72
N TRP A 383 -22.11 11.38 -3.64
CA TRP A 383 -22.17 10.64 -2.39
C TRP A 383 -20.78 10.41 -1.79
N ARG A 384 -19.83 9.86 -2.57
CA ARG A 384 -18.45 9.62 -2.10
C ARG A 384 -17.72 10.90 -1.74
N GLN A 385 -17.90 11.98 -2.51
CA GLN A 385 -17.32 13.29 -2.16
C GLN A 385 -17.88 13.79 -0.83
N ASN A 386 -19.19 13.63 -0.58
CA ASN A 386 -19.81 14.01 0.68
C ASN A 386 -19.31 13.16 1.86
N GLU A 387 -19.07 11.86 1.68
CA GLU A 387 -18.44 11.03 2.71
C GLU A 387 -17.02 11.52 3.06
N MET A 388 -16.21 11.90 2.07
CA MET A 388 -14.90 12.51 2.32
C MET A 388 -15.04 13.86 3.05
N LYS A 389 -16.00 14.70 2.66
CA LYS A 389 -16.28 15.98 3.34
C LYS A 389 -16.61 15.79 4.84
N LYS A 390 -17.26 14.68 5.24
CA LYS A 390 -17.51 14.38 6.66
C LYS A 390 -16.21 14.21 7.44
N ILE A 391 -15.20 13.57 6.87
CA ILE A 391 -13.87 13.43 7.50
C ILE A 391 -13.25 14.80 7.71
N CYS A 392 -13.26 15.66 6.68
CA CYS A 392 -12.71 17.02 6.77
C CYS A 392 -13.43 17.87 7.84
N ARG A 393 -14.76 17.71 7.96
CA ARG A 393 -15.58 18.40 8.96
C ARG A 393 -15.32 17.95 10.40
N GLY A 394 -14.52 16.90 10.61
CA GLY A 394 -13.98 16.56 11.92
C GLY A 394 -13.01 17.62 12.47
N CYS A 395 -12.42 18.45 11.60
CA CYS A 395 -11.44 19.48 11.99
C CYS A 395 -11.73 20.87 11.39
N HIS A 396 -12.46 20.96 10.27
CA HIS A 396 -12.67 22.20 9.52
C HIS A 396 -14.15 22.57 9.40
N ASN A 397 -14.43 23.86 9.26
CA ASN A 397 -15.80 24.32 9.01
C ASN A 397 -16.28 23.96 7.58
N THR A 398 -17.59 23.97 7.38
CA THR A 398 -18.23 23.56 6.12
C THR A 398 -17.81 24.40 4.92
N ASP A 399 -17.66 25.72 5.06
CA ASP A 399 -17.31 26.60 3.95
C ASP A 399 -15.89 26.32 3.44
N TRP A 400 -14.93 26.24 4.36
CA TRP A 400 -13.54 25.89 4.02
C TRP A 400 -13.46 24.56 3.26
N VAL A 401 -14.21 23.55 3.73
CA VAL A 401 -14.27 22.23 3.09
C VAL A 401 -14.88 22.33 1.69
N ASN A 402 -15.97 23.07 1.52
CA ASN A 402 -16.61 23.24 0.22
C ASN A 402 -15.69 23.95 -0.78
N GLN A 403 -14.99 25.01 -0.35
CA GLN A 403 -14.06 25.74 -1.21
C GLN A 403 -12.83 24.91 -1.60
N HIS A 404 -12.33 24.06 -0.70
CA HIS A 404 -11.27 23.10 -1.03
C HIS A 404 -11.67 22.19 -2.20
N PHE A 405 -12.88 21.60 -2.14
CA PHE A 405 -13.35 20.71 -3.21
C PHE A 405 -13.74 21.44 -4.49
N ALA A 406 -14.27 22.67 -4.40
CA ALA A 406 -14.53 23.50 -5.58
C ALA A 406 -13.22 23.83 -6.32
N ARG A 407 -12.15 24.15 -5.58
CA ARG A 407 -10.81 24.35 -6.16
C ARG A 407 -10.30 23.08 -6.83
N LEU A 408 -10.45 21.93 -6.17
CA LEU A 408 -10.02 20.64 -6.75
C LEU A 408 -10.75 20.36 -8.08
N ASP A 409 -12.07 20.56 -8.13
CA ASP A 409 -12.85 20.36 -9.35
C ASP A 409 -12.39 21.28 -10.50
N ALA A 410 -12.08 22.55 -10.19
CA ALA A 410 -11.51 23.48 -11.17
C ALA A 410 -10.13 23.05 -11.67
N THR A 411 -9.22 22.68 -10.75
CA THR A 411 -7.87 22.20 -11.11
C THR A 411 -7.93 20.96 -11.99
N ILE A 412 -8.86 20.04 -11.71
CA ILE A 412 -9.07 18.85 -12.52
C ILE A 412 -9.43 19.24 -13.96
N ALA A 413 -10.43 20.12 -14.13
CA ALA A 413 -10.87 20.57 -15.45
C ALA A 413 -9.74 21.27 -16.24
N GLU A 414 -8.96 22.13 -15.58
CA GLU A 414 -7.85 22.85 -16.19
C GLU A 414 -6.72 21.91 -16.63
N THR A 415 -6.33 20.95 -15.78
CA THR A 415 -5.30 19.97 -16.11
C THR A 415 -5.76 19.01 -17.21
N ASP A 416 -7.03 18.60 -17.24
CA ASP A 416 -7.60 17.81 -18.34
C ASP A 416 -7.57 18.59 -19.67
N LYS A 417 -7.86 19.89 -19.64
CA LYS A 417 -7.73 20.75 -20.82
C LYS A 417 -6.28 20.82 -21.33
N MET A 418 -5.29 20.90 -20.46
CA MET A 418 -3.87 20.87 -20.86
C MET A 418 -3.45 19.51 -21.44
N SER A 419 -3.89 18.41 -20.82
CA SER A 419 -3.66 17.06 -21.35
C SER A 419 -4.30 16.91 -22.74
N LEU A 420 -5.46 17.51 -22.99
CA LEU A 420 -6.13 17.46 -24.29
C LEU A 420 -5.34 18.22 -25.35
N THR A 421 -4.75 19.36 -24.99
CA THR A 421 -3.83 20.10 -25.87
C THR A 421 -2.63 19.23 -26.27
N ALA A 422 -1.98 18.55 -25.32
CA ALA A 422 -0.88 17.63 -25.64
C ALA A 422 -1.34 16.46 -26.52
N THR A 423 -2.55 15.94 -26.27
CA THR A 423 -3.15 14.85 -27.06
C THR A 423 -3.36 15.28 -28.50
N ARG A 424 -3.83 16.52 -28.73
CA ARG A 424 -3.94 17.08 -30.09
C ARG A 424 -2.59 17.23 -30.79
N LEU A 425 -1.54 17.59 -30.05
CA LEU A 425 -0.18 17.68 -30.61
C LEU A 425 0.34 16.31 -31.05
N ILE A 426 0.19 15.26 -30.23
CA ILE A 426 0.64 13.92 -30.63
C ILE A 426 -0.19 13.35 -31.79
N LEU A 427 -1.51 13.54 -31.79
CA LEU A 427 -2.37 13.15 -32.91
C LEU A 427 -1.95 13.85 -34.22
N LYS A 428 -1.58 15.13 -34.15
CA LYS A 428 -1.02 15.85 -35.30
C LYS A 428 0.29 15.21 -35.78
N ALA A 429 1.20 14.90 -34.86
CA ALA A 429 2.49 14.29 -35.20
C ALA A 429 2.32 12.94 -35.91
N TRP A 430 1.43 12.07 -35.40
CA TRP A 430 1.11 10.80 -36.05
C TRP A 430 0.46 11.00 -37.43
N ASN A 431 -0.51 11.91 -37.56
CA ASN A 431 -1.16 12.19 -38.84
C ASN A 431 -0.22 12.74 -39.92
N GLU A 432 0.80 13.49 -39.50
CA GLU A 432 1.82 14.06 -40.39
C GLU A 432 3.02 13.10 -40.62
N GLY A 433 3.00 11.89 -40.05
CA GLY A 433 4.07 10.90 -40.18
C GLY A 433 5.36 11.30 -39.44
N LEU A 434 5.28 12.22 -38.48
CA LEU A 434 6.41 12.69 -37.67
C LEU A 434 6.73 11.76 -36.50
N ALA A 435 5.84 10.82 -36.19
CA ALA A 435 6.00 9.71 -35.26
C ALA A 435 5.11 8.54 -35.71
N ASP A 436 5.46 7.31 -35.31
CA ASP A 436 4.72 6.08 -35.61
C ASP A 436 3.76 5.71 -34.46
N PRO A 437 2.43 5.74 -34.67
CA PRO A 437 1.47 5.39 -33.63
C PRO A 437 1.43 3.91 -33.25
N SER A 438 2.20 3.02 -33.91
CA SER A 438 2.19 1.58 -33.64
C SER A 438 2.57 1.24 -32.19
N ASN A 439 3.46 2.01 -31.59
CA ASN A 439 3.79 1.96 -30.17
C ASN A 439 3.84 3.39 -29.62
N PRO A 440 2.78 3.88 -28.94
CA PRO A 440 2.65 5.30 -28.58
C PRO A 440 3.52 5.70 -27.38
N PHE A 441 4.64 5.01 -27.16
CA PHE A 441 5.45 5.09 -25.95
C PHE A 441 6.96 5.03 -26.17
N ASP A 442 7.46 4.95 -27.41
CA ASP A 442 8.90 4.73 -27.65
C ASP A 442 9.63 5.89 -28.32
N GLU A 443 8.89 6.86 -28.84
CA GLU A 443 9.46 8.07 -29.43
C GLU A 443 9.50 9.27 -28.49
N MET A 444 10.40 10.22 -28.78
CA MET A 444 10.61 11.38 -27.92
C MET A 444 9.35 12.25 -27.75
N ILE A 445 8.59 12.49 -28.83
CA ILE A 445 7.37 13.30 -28.75
C ILE A 445 6.27 12.58 -27.96
N GLU A 446 6.22 11.26 -28.04
CA GLU A 446 5.32 10.40 -27.25
C GLU A 446 5.70 10.41 -25.78
N HIS A 447 6.99 10.33 -25.46
CA HIS A 447 7.47 10.51 -24.09
C HIS A 447 7.04 11.88 -23.52
N LYS A 448 7.10 12.95 -24.32
CA LYS A 448 6.63 14.28 -23.89
C LYS A 448 5.12 14.28 -23.66
N TRP A 449 4.35 13.64 -24.54
CA TRP A 449 2.91 13.47 -24.33
C TRP A 449 2.61 12.69 -23.04
N ILE A 450 3.29 11.57 -22.78
CA ILE A 450 3.16 10.78 -21.55
C ILE A 450 3.46 11.63 -20.32
N LYS A 451 4.60 12.34 -20.30
CA LYS A 451 4.97 13.20 -19.18
C LYS A 451 3.89 14.23 -18.85
N GLN A 452 3.21 14.77 -19.87
CA GLN A 452 2.11 15.73 -19.68
C GLN A 452 1.04 15.20 -18.73
N TRP A 453 0.50 14.02 -19.00
CA TRP A 453 -0.63 13.49 -18.24
C TRP A 453 -0.19 12.57 -17.09
N PHE A 454 0.82 11.74 -17.31
CA PHE A 454 1.27 10.71 -16.36
C PHE A 454 2.08 11.27 -15.20
N PHE A 455 2.87 12.33 -15.41
CA PHE A 455 3.64 12.98 -14.34
C PHE A 455 3.01 14.30 -13.93
N TYR A 456 2.88 15.24 -14.88
CA TYR A 456 2.66 16.63 -14.51
C TYR A 456 1.21 16.92 -14.14
N ALA A 457 0.25 16.48 -14.95
CA ALA A 457 -1.17 16.65 -14.63
C ALA A 457 -1.54 15.88 -13.35
N ASN A 458 -0.99 14.68 -13.18
CA ASN A 458 -1.14 13.89 -11.96
C ASN A 458 -0.58 14.64 -10.74
N SER A 459 0.64 15.18 -10.82
CA SER A 459 1.25 15.95 -9.73
C SER A 459 0.37 17.13 -9.31
N VAL A 460 -0.10 17.94 -10.26
CA VAL A 460 -0.98 19.09 -9.98
C VAL A 460 -2.31 18.67 -9.33
N ARG A 461 -2.94 17.59 -9.81
CA ARG A 461 -4.19 17.08 -9.23
C ARG A 461 -3.99 16.56 -7.81
N TYR A 462 -2.94 15.80 -7.57
CA TYR A 462 -2.60 15.28 -6.24
C TYR A 462 -2.29 16.43 -5.27
N ALA A 463 -1.51 17.41 -5.72
CA ALA A 463 -1.20 18.63 -5.01
C ALA A 463 -2.46 19.43 -4.60
N SER A 464 -3.41 19.62 -5.52
CA SER A 464 -4.66 20.33 -5.23
C SER A 464 -5.53 19.57 -4.21
N ALA A 465 -5.58 18.23 -4.31
CA ALA A 465 -6.36 17.36 -3.44
C ALA A 465 -5.80 17.22 -2.02
N MET A 466 -4.48 17.32 -1.84
CA MET A 466 -3.82 17.03 -0.54
C MET A 466 -3.00 18.19 0.03
N GLY A 467 -2.91 19.32 -0.69
CA GLY A 467 -2.31 20.56 -0.18
C GLY A 467 -0.80 20.67 -0.37
N GLY A 468 -0.30 20.33 -1.57
CA GLY A 468 1.11 20.42 -1.92
C GLY A 468 1.46 21.57 -2.88
N PRO A 469 1.96 22.72 -2.41
CA PRO A 469 2.12 23.89 -3.26
C PRO A 469 3.22 23.74 -4.32
N ASP A 470 4.36 23.11 -4.01
CA ASP A 470 5.48 23.05 -4.96
C ASP A 470 5.25 21.96 -6.02
N TYR A 471 4.60 20.85 -5.64
CA TYR A 471 4.13 19.85 -6.60
C TYR A 471 2.99 20.35 -7.51
N ALA A 472 2.28 21.40 -7.12
CA ALA A 472 1.41 22.14 -8.03
C ALA A 472 2.18 23.12 -8.93
N SER A 473 3.39 23.54 -8.56
CA SER A 473 4.09 24.68 -9.17
C SER A 473 5.28 24.24 -10.01
N PHE A 474 6.49 24.24 -9.42
CA PHE A 474 7.74 24.02 -10.14
C PHE A 474 8.20 22.56 -10.10
N LYS A 475 7.86 21.82 -9.06
CA LYS A 475 8.22 20.41 -8.90
C LYS A 475 7.20 19.51 -9.62
N ASN A 476 7.41 19.27 -10.92
CA ASN A 476 6.48 18.49 -11.77
C ASN A 476 5.09 19.14 -11.94
N GLY A 477 4.91 20.42 -11.59
CA GLY A 477 3.62 21.10 -11.54
C GLY A 477 3.23 21.87 -12.81
N TRP A 478 2.52 22.98 -12.64
CA TRP A 478 2.09 23.88 -13.71
C TRP A 478 3.21 24.38 -14.61
N TRP A 479 4.41 24.63 -14.04
CA TRP A 479 5.57 25.04 -14.83
C TRP A 479 5.94 24.00 -15.89
N GLU A 480 6.02 22.74 -15.48
CA GLU A 480 6.34 21.61 -16.35
C GLU A 480 5.20 21.32 -17.33
N LEU A 481 3.93 21.37 -16.88
CA LEU A 481 2.76 21.25 -17.75
C LEU A 481 2.79 22.25 -18.91
N MET A 482 3.15 23.50 -18.64
CA MET A 482 3.21 24.56 -19.64
C MET A 482 4.43 24.39 -20.55
N THR A 483 5.62 24.25 -19.97
CA THR A 483 6.88 24.17 -20.72
C THR A 483 6.92 22.96 -21.65
N ASN A 484 6.34 21.83 -21.21
CA ASN A 484 6.31 20.61 -22.00
C ASN A 484 5.43 20.74 -23.26
N LEU A 485 4.33 21.51 -23.21
CA LEU A 485 3.52 21.80 -24.41
C LEU A 485 4.31 22.60 -25.45
N CYS A 486 5.05 23.63 -25.03
CA CYS A 486 5.93 24.38 -25.92
C CYS A 486 7.00 23.46 -26.53
N THR A 487 7.61 22.60 -25.71
CA THR A 487 8.60 21.62 -26.18
C THR A 487 8.02 20.66 -27.22
N MET A 488 6.79 20.15 -27.01
CA MET A 488 6.12 19.29 -27.99
C MET A 488 5.89 20.03 -29.32
N GLN A 489 5.47 21.29 -29.25
CA GLN A 489 5.25 22.11 -30.43
C GLN A 489 6.56 22.36 -31.20
N ASP A 490 7.66 22.69 -30.51
CA ASP A 490 8.97 22.91 -31.12
C ASP A 490 9.50 21.63 -31.79
N LEU A 491 9.31 20.46 -31.15
CA LEU A 491 9.68 19.16 -31.74
C LEU A 491 8.92 18.88 -33.04
N ILE A 492 7.62 19.17 -33.10
CA ILE A 492 6.83 19.04 -34.33
C ILE A 492 7.36 19.97 -35.42
N GLN A 493 7.68 21.21 -35.07
CA GLN A 493 8.21 22.19 -36.04
C GLN A 493 9.59 21.79 -36.56
N THR A 494 10.44 21.22 -35.72
CA THR A 494 11.81 20.83 -36.09
C THR A 494 11.86 19.56 -36.95
N ARG A 495 10.85 18.68 -36.84
CA ARG A 495 10.76 17.43 -37.64
C ARG A 495 10.09 17.62 -39.01
N LYS A 496 9.39 18.73 -39.23
CA LYS A 496 8.85 19.13 -40.55
C LYS A 496 9.97 19.68 -41.42
#